data_AF-A0A1M7MGN7-F1
#
_entry.id   AF-A0A1M7MGN7-F1
#
_cell.length_a   1.000
_cell.length_b   1.000
_cell.length_c   1.000
_cell.angle_alpha   90.00
_cell.angle_beta   90.00
_cell.angle_gamma   90.00
#
_symmetry.space_group_name_H-M   'P 1'
#
loop_
_entity.id
_entity.type
_entity.pdbx_description
1 polymer ?
#
loop_
_entity_poly.entity_id
_entity_poly.type
_entity_poly.pdbx_seq_one_letter_code
_entity_poly.pdbx_strand_id
1 'polypeptide(L)' 'MTMAELAEKSKVSVGTIVRFENGNDIGLLNLIKLMKALELGSNIELLIPEPVVIPSAQTDERPMPRVKRVKKDMLKIPFV' A
#
# COMPACT_ATOMS: atom_id res chain seq x y z
N MET A 1 -7.85 -22.98 -22.35
CA MET A 1 -7.51 -23.57 -21.05
C MET A 1 -8.80 -23.72 -20.27
N THR A 2 -9.11 -24.92 -19.79
CA THR A 2 -10.29 -25.17 -18.93
C THR A 2 -9.99 -24.85 -17.46
N MET A 3 -11.02 -24.71 -16.62
CA MET A 3 -10.82 -24.51 -15.17
C MET A 3 -10.08 -25.68 -14.51
N ALA A 4 -10.31 -26.91 -14.99
CA ALA A 4 -9.63 -28.10 -14.52
C ALA A 4 -8.13 -28.08 -14.88
N GLU A 5 -7.81 -27.69 -16.12
CA GLU A 5 -6.41 -27.52 -16.56
C GLU A 5 -5.69 -26.41 -15.78
N LEU A 6 -6.37 -25.29 -15.51
CA LEU A 6 -5.80 -24.21 -14.70
C LEU A 6 -5.59 -24.65 -13.26
N ALA A 7 -6.54 -25.39 -12.67
CA ALA A 7 -6.42 -25.93 -11.33
C ALA A 7 -5.17 -26.82 -11.20
N GLU A 8 -4.98 -27.71 -12.18
CA GLU A 8 -3.82 -28.59 -12.25
C GLU A 8 -2.51 -27.81 -12.44
N LYS A 9 -2.46 -26.88 -13.40
CA LYS A 9 -1.27 -26.07 -13.70
C LYS A 9 -0.87 -25.18 -12.52
N SER A 10 -1.84 -24.57 -11.83
CA SER A 10 -1.61 -23.62 -10.74
C SER A 10 -1.51 -24.27 -9.35
N LYS A 11 -1.86 -25.56 -9.22
CA LYS A 11 -2.01 -26.26 -7.93
C LYS A 11 -2.96 -25.53 -6.99
N VAL A 12 -4.10 -25.10 -7.54
CA VAL A 12 -5.19 -24.41 -6.83
C VAL A 12 -6.48 -25.19 -7.08
N SER A 13 -7.37 -25.27 -6.09
CA SER A 13 -8.62 -26.01 -6.26
C SER A 13 -9.53 -25.33 -7.30
N VAL A 14 -10.32 -26.13 -8.03
CA VAL A 14 -11.33 -25.61 -8.98
C VAL A 14 -12.30 -24.65 -8.28
N GLY A 15 -12.70 -24.95 -7.03
CA GLY A 15 -13.56 -24.05 -6.25
C GLY A 15 -12.96 -22.67 -5.99
N THR A 16 -11.64 -22.57 -5.80
CA THR A 16 -10.96 -21.29 -5.67
C THR A 16 -10.95 -20.51 -6.98
N ILE A 17 -10.79 -21.19 -8.13
CA ILE A 17 -10.87 -20.56 -9.46
C ILE A 17 -12.29 -20.03 -9.70
N VAL A 18 -13.32 -20.82 -9.41
CA VAL A 18 -14.72 -20.38 -9.54
C VAL A 18 -15.00 -19.16 -8.65
N ARG A 19 -14.50 -19.14 -7.41
CA ARG A 19 -14.63 -17.96 -6.53
C ARG A 19 -13.96 -16.73 -7.13
N PHE A 20 -12.74 -16.90 -7.66
CA PHE A 20 -11.98 -15.84 -8.31
C PHE A 20 -12.71 -15.27 -9.53
N GLU A 21 -13.21 -16.13 -10.43
CA GLU A 21 -13.96 -15.68 -11.61
C GLU A 21 -15.29 -15.00 -11.27
N ASN A 22 -15.92 -15.43 -10.18
CA ASN A 22 -17.14 -14.79 -9.65
C ASN A 22 -16.84 -13.47 -8.91
N GLY A 23 -15.58 -12.99 -8.88
CA GLY A 23 -15.19 -11.75 -8.22
C GLY A 23 -15.17 -11.84 -6.69
N ASN A 24 -15.12 -13.04 -6.11
CA ASN A 24 -14.97 -13.21 -4.67
C ASN A 24 -13.49 -13.15 -4.26
N ASP A 25 -13.27 -12.83 -3.00
CA ASP A 25 -11.94 -12.80 -2.41
C ASP A 25 -11.26 -14.18 -2.45
N ILE A 26 -9.98 -14.14 -2.80
CA ILE A 26 -9.04 -15.26 -2.72
C ILE A 26 -7.77 -14.82 -2.00
N GLY A 27 -7.05 -15.78 -1.41
CA GLY A 27 -5.76 -15.48 -0.78
C GLY A 27 -4.72 -15.03 -1.80
N LEU A 28 -3.87 -14.08 -1.41
CA LEU A 28 -2.78 -13.54 -2.25
C LEU A 28 -1.87 -14.64 -2.83
N LEU A 29 -1.57 -15.68 -2.05
CA LEU A 29 -0.78 -16.81 -2.54
C LEU A 29 -1.44 -17.53 -3.72
N ASN A 30 -2.77 -17.70 -3.70
CA ASN A 30 -3.51 -18.32 -4.78
C ASN A 30 -3.55 -17.39 -6.00
N LEU A 31 -3.71 -16.09 -5.79
CA LEU A 31 -3.61 -15.11 -6.88
C LEU A 31 -2.24 -15.18 -7.57
N ILE A 32 -1.14 -15.18 -6.81
CA ILE A 32 0.23 -15.29 -7.38
C ILE A 32 0.40 -16.60 -8.16
N LYS A 33 -0.11 -17.73 -7.65
CA LYS A 33 -0.07 -19.02 -8.35
C LYS A 33 -0.85 -18.99 -9.67
N LEU A 34 -2.04 -18.40 -9.66
CA LEU A 34 -2.87 -18.25 -10.85
C LEU A 34 -2.19 -17.34 -11.88
N MET A 35 -1.66 -16.19 -11.46
CA MET A 35 -0.90 -15.28 -12.33
C MET A 35 0.32 -15.94 -12.95
N LYS A 36 1.08 -16.75 -12.19
CA LYS A 36 2.20 -17.53 -12.73
C LYS A 36 1.76 -18.57 -13.74
N ALA A 37 0.68 -19.31 -13.47
CA ALA A 37 0.15 -20.31 -14.39
C ALA A 37 -0.39 -19.69 -15.69
N LEU A 38 -0.86 -18.44 -15.63
CA LEU A 38 -1.32 -17.64 -16.74
C LEU A 38 -0.21 -16.84 -17.44
N GLU A 39 1.04 -16.94 -16.96
CA GLU A 39 2.19 -16.18 -17.48
C GLU A 39 2.02 -14.64 -17.35
N LEU A 40 1.21 -14.21 -16.39
CA LEU A 40 0.94 -12.80 -16.05
C LEU A 40 1.77 -12.30 -14.87
N GLY A 41 2.80 -13.03 -14.44
CA GLY A 41 3.60 -12.69 -13.26
C GLY A 41 4.28 -11.32 -13.35
N SER A 42 4.67 -10.89 -14.56
CA SER A 42 5.23 -9.57 -14.83
C SER A 42 4.25 -8.41 -14.60
N ASN A 43 2.95 -8.69 -14.58
CA ASN A 43 1.91 -7.66 -14.48
C ASN A 43 1.49 -7.37 -13.04
N ILE A 44 2.15 -7.98 -12.06
CA ILE A 44 1.77 -7.83 -10.64
C ILE A 44 1.93 -6.39 -10.14
N GLU A 45 2.84 -5.62 -10.74
CA GLU A 45 3.02 -4.19 -10.45
C GLU A 45 1.76 -3.37 -10.75
N LEU A 46 0.94 -3.79 -11.73
CA LEU A 46 -0.32 -3.11 -12.08
C LEU A 46 -1.39 -3.22 -10.99
N LEU A 47 -1.23 -4.14 -10.04
CA LEU A 47 -2.14 -4.31 -8.90
C LEU A 47 -1.78 -3.39 -7.73
N ILE A 48 -0.60 -2.75 -7.76
CA ILE A 48 -0.17 -1.83 -6.72
C ILE A 48 -0.74 -0.46 -7.04
N PRO A 49 -1.60 0.12 -6.20
CA PRO A 49 -2.11 1.46 -6.42
C PRO A 49 -0.98 2.48 -6.31
N GLU A 50 -1.07 3.56 -7.10
CA GLU A 50 -0.16 4.69 -6.98
C GLU A 50 -0.20 5.25 -5.56
N PRO A 51 0.97 5.59 -4.96
CA PRO A 51 1.02 6.14 -3.62
C PRO A 51 0.25 7.47 -3.58
N VAL A 52 -0.67 7.59 -2.63
CA VAL A 52 -1.38 8.84 -2.39
C VAL A 52 -0.39 9.84 -1.80
N VAL A 53 -0.06 10.89 -2.56
CA VAL A 53 0.74 12.00 -2.06
C VAL A 53 -0.14 12.85 -1.16
N ILE A 54 -0.06 12.63 0.15
CA ILE A 54 -0.77 13.45 1.14
C ILE A 54 0.07 14.73 1.35
N PRO A 55 -0.53 15.95 1.30
CA PRO A 55 0.22 17.20 1.52
C PRO A 55 1.01 17.25 2.82
N SER A 56 0.56 16.54 3.87
CA SER A 56 1.27 16.43 5.15
C SER A 56 2.51 15.54 5.09
N ALA A 57 2.64 14.65 4.10
CA ALA A 57 3.83 13.85 3.86
C ALA A 57 4.94 14.67 3.18
N GLN A 58 4.60 15.80 2.55
CA GLN A 58 5.56 16.80 2.11
C GLN A 58 5.99 17.61 3.33
N THR A 59 6.89 17.04 4.12
CA THR A 59 7.65 17.86 5.07
C THR A 59 8.53 18.75 4.21
N ASP A 60 8.12 19.99 3.98
CA ASP A 60 9.06 20.98 3.46
C ASP A 60 10.26 20.96 4.42
N GLU A 61 11.46 20.72 3.89
CA GLU A 61 12.73 20.86 4.65
C GLU A 61 13.00 22.33 4.97
N ARG A 62 12.00 23.06 5.49
CA ARG A 62 12.19 24.41 6.00
C ARG A 62 13.06 24.25 7.24
N PRO A 63 14.28 24.81 7.28
CA PRO A 63 15.04 24.84 8.51
C PRO A 63 14.18 25.53 9.56
N MET A 64 13.90 24.85 10.68
CA MET A 64 13.12 25.42 11.77
C MET A 64 13.74 26.77 12.14
N PRO A 65 12.99 27.89 12.08
CA PRO A 65 13.53 29.17 12.49
C PRO A 65 13.95 29.06 13.95
N ARG A 66 15.24 29.35 14.21
CA ARG A 66 15.80 29.35 15.56
C ARG A 66 14.94 30.28 16.44
N VAL A 67 14.18 29.69 17.37
CA VAL A 67 13.46 30.46 18.37
C VAL A 67 14.49 31.22 19.19
N LYS A 68 14.48 32.55 19.09
CA LYS A 68 15.29 33.39 19.98
C LYS A 68 14.79 33.17 21.40
N ARG A 69 15.61 32.59 22.28
CA ARG A 69 15.32 32.55 23.72
C ARG A 69 15.10 33.98 24.20
N VAL A 70 13.86 34.32 24.58
CA VAL A 70 13.58 35.56 25.28
C VAL A 70 14.33 35.50 26.61
N LYS A 71 15.22 36.45 26.87
CA LYS A 71 15.94 36.53 28.15
C LYS A 71 14.91 36.71 29.26
N LYS A 72 14.99 35.87 30.29
CA LYS A 72 14.08 35.83 31.46
C LYS A 72 13.99 37.18 32.19
N ASP A 73 14.95 38.06 31.98
CA ASP A 73 15.01 39.40 32.59
C ASP A 73 13.94 40.38 32.06
N MET A 74 13.31 40.08 30.91
CA MET A 74 12.26 40.94 30.33
C MET A 74 10.85 40.59 30.83
N LEU A 75 10.71 39.57 31.69
CA LEU A 75 9.44 39.15 32.29
C LEU A 75 9.27 39.65 33.73
N LYS A 76 9.69 40.90 34.01
CA LYS A 76 9.28 41.62 35.22
C LYS A 76 8.22 42.66 34.84
N ILE A 77 7.02 42.18 34.55
CA ILE A 77 5.84 43.04 34.58
C ILE A 77 5.41 43.12 36.05
N PRO A 78 5.41 44.30 36.70
CA PRO A 78 4.88 44.41 38.04
C PRO A 78 3.37 44.14 37.99
N PHE A 79 2.90 43.18 38.78
CA PHE A 79 1.49 43.08 39.11
C PHE A 79 1.12 44.33 39.91
N VAL A 80 0.31 45.20 39.32
CA VAL A 80 -0.51 46.22 40.00
C VAL A 80 -1.96 45.76 39.89
#